data_AF-A0A2H6ERN6-F1
#
_entry.id   AF-A0A2H6ERN6-F1
#
_cell.length_a   1.000
_cell.length_b   1.000
_cell.length_c   1.000
_cell.angle_alpha   90.00
_cell.angle_beta   90.00
_cell.angle_gamma   90.00
#
_symmetry.space_group_name_H-M   'P 1'
#
loop_
_entity.id
_entity.type
_entity.pdbx_description
1 polymer ?
#
loop_
_entity_poly.entity_id
_entity_poly.type
_entity_poly.pdbx_seq_one_letter_code
_entity_poly.pdbx_strand_id
1 'polypeptide(L)' 'MKNSTKQLQLVFNTFYRLGALFVIGMQIQYNKNSGDMKALFDNSETRFQFALVYSIDQLWNSQFDDRESLLNLEHGYIP' A
#
# COMPACT_ATOMS: atom_id res chain seq x y z
N MET A 1 -32.41 -22.81 -15.31
CA MET A 1 -32.45 -21.66 -14.37
C MET A 1 -31.30 -20.72 -14.71
N LYS A 2 -31.58 -19.45 -15.03
CA LYS A 2 -30.55 -18.48 -15.41
C LYS A 2 -29.86 -18.02 -14.12
N ASN A 3 -28.69 -18.56 -13.80
CA ASN A 3 -27.93 -18.14 -12.62
C ASN A 3 -27.45 -16.70 -12.86
N SER A 4 -28.12 -15.74 -12.23
CA SER A 4 -27.77 -14.32 -12.32
C SER A 4 -27.14 -13.89 -11.00
N THR A 5 -26.05 -14.55 -10.63
CA THR A 5 -25.21 -14.12 -9.52
C THR A 5 -24.45 -12.86 -9.94
N LYS A 6 -24.68 -11.77 -9.22
CA LYS A 6 -24.02 -10.47 -9.46
C LYS A 6 -23.61 -9.85 -8.14
N GLN A 7 -22.47 -9.16 -8.16
CA GLN A 7 -22.00 -8.31 -7.09
C GLN A 7 -21.81 -6.90 -7.61
N LEU A 8 -22.32 -5.91 -6.88
CA LEU A 8 -21.99 -4.50 -7.06
C LEU A 8 -21.17 -4.05 -5.87
N GLN A 9 -20.03 -3.43 -6.13
CA GLN A 9 -19.13 -2.92 -5.11
C GLN A 9 -18.83 -1.45 -5.40
N LEU A 10 -19.07 -0.60 -4.40
CA LEU A 10 -18.73 0.81 -4.41
C LEU A 10 -17.64 1.03 -3.37
N VAL A 11 -16.54 1.66 -3.78
CA VAL A 11 -15.41 1.95 -2.90
C VAL A 11 -15.12 3.44 -2.96
N PHE A 12 -15.22 4.09 -1.81
CA PHE A 12 -14.82 5.47 -1.61
C PHE A 12 -13.54 5.50 -0.79
N ASN A 13 -12.57 6.26 -1.27
CA ASN A 13 -11.27 6.39 -0.65
C ASN A 13 -10.93 7.85 -0.42
N THR A 14 -10.42 8.16 0.76
CA THR A 14 -9.80 9.44 1.05
C THR A 14 -8.47 9.22 1.75
N PHE A 15 -7.46 9.96 1.32
CA PHE A 15 -6.12 9.92 1.88
C PHE A 15 -5.63 11.34 2.07
N TYR A 16 -5.01 11.60 3.22
CA TYR A 16 -4.40 12.88 3.53
C TYR A 16 -2.97 12.67 3.99
N ARG A 17 -2.05 13.39 3.36
CA ARG A 17 -0.62 13.33 3.68
C ARG A 17 -0.32 14.23 4.87
N LEU A 18 0.14 13.62 5.96
CA LEU A 18 0.63 14.29 7.16
C LEU A 18 2.15 14.49 7.04
N GLY A 19 2.56 15.56 6.38
CA GLY A 19 3.98 15.88 6.20
C GLY A 19 4.70 14.95 5.21
N ALA A 20 6.02 14.83 5.33
CA ALA A 20 6.81 14.09 4.35
C ALA A 20 6.58 12.56 4.43
N LEU A 21 6.45 12.03 5.64
CA LEU A 21 6.59 10.59 5.89
C LEU A 21 5.26 9.89 6.21
N PHE A 22 4.22 10.62 6.63
CA PHE A 22 2.97 10.00 7.07
C PHE A 22 1.82 10.24 6.11
N VAL A 23 0.96 9.24 5.95
CA VAL A 23 -0.34 9.36 5.26
C VAL A 23 -1.40 8.70 6.13
N ILE A 24 -2.50 9.40 6.36
CA ILE A 24 -3.70 8.80 6.94
C ILE A 24 -4.71 8.52 5.84
N GLY A 25 -5.47 7.45 5.98
CA GLY A 25 -6.47 7.04 5.01
C GLY A 25 -7.75 6.57 5.67
N MET A 26 -8.85 6.76 4.96
CA MET A 26 -10.13 6.14 5.27
C MET A 26 -10.71 5.56 3.97
N GLN A 27 -11.20 4.33 4.06
CA GLN A 27 -11.93 3.67 2.99
C GLN A 27 -13.31 3.27 3.50
N ILE A 28 -14.33 3.59 2.70
CA ILE A 28 -15.69 3.12 2.89
C ILE A 28 -16.04 2.25 1.69
N GLN A 29 -16.47 1.03 1.96
CA GLN A 29 -16.86 0.07 0.93
C GLN A 29 -18.30 -0.36 1.17
N TYR A 30 -19.10 -0.36 0.10
CA TYR A 30 -20.45 -0.90 0.10
C TYR A 30 -20.55 -2.00 -0.95
N ASN A 31 -20.97 -3.19 -0.52
CA ASN A 31 -21.19 -4.36 -1.35
C ASN A 31 -22.67 -4.71 -1.38
N LYS A 32 -23.19 -5.06 -2.56
CA LYS A 32 -24.54 -5.59 -2.74
C LYS A 32 -24.48 -6.86 -3.56
N ASN A 33 -24.98 -7.94 -2.99
CA ASN A 33 -24.92 -9.28 -3.55
C ASN A 33 -26.29 -9.72 -4.07
N SER A 34 -26.31 -10.51 -5.13
CA SER A 34 -27.52 -11.09 -5.71
C SER A 34 -27.27 -12.51 -6.21
N GLY A 35 -28.34 -13.29 -6.37
CA GLY A 35 -28.24 -14.71 -6.69
C GLY A 35 -27.61 -15.50 -5.54
N ASP A 36 -26.76 -16.46 -5.88
CA ASP A 36 -26.18 -17.41 -4.91
C ASP A 36 -25.25 -16.73 -3.90
N MET A 37 -24.66 -15.58 -4.26
CA MET A 37 -23.83 -14.79 -3.34
C MET A 37 -24.61 -14.22 -2.15
N LYS A 38 -25.93 -13.97 -2.30
CA LYS A 38 -26.76 -13.48 -1.19
C LYS A 38 -26.83 -14.48 -0.04
N ALA A 39 -26.85 -15.77 -0.36
CA ALA A 39 -26.92 -16.84 0.65
C ALA A 39 -25.60 -17.00 1.42
N LEU A 40 -24.47 -16.63 0.81
CA LEU A 40 -23.13 -16.80 1.39
C LEU A 40 -22.62 -15.55 2.11
N PHE A 41 -22.93 -14.35 1.60
CA PHE A 41 -22.32 -13.08 2.04
C PHE A 41 -23.37 -12.02 2.44
N ASP A 42 -24.59 -12.46 2.73
CA ASP A 42 -25.75 -11.60 2.97
C ASP A 42 -26.08 -10.68 1.77
N ASN A 43 -27.17 -9.94 1.86
CA ASN A 43 -27.67 -9.07 0.80
C ASN A 43 -26.80 -7.84 0.56
N SER A 44 -26.26 -7.26 1.64
CA SER A 44 -25.39 -6.09 1.56
C SER A 44 -24.45 -5.99 2.74
N GLU A 45 -23.24 -5.52 2.49
CA GLU A 45 -22.21 -5.28 3.51
C GLU A 45 -21.67 -3.85 3.37
N THR A 46 -21.53 -3.13 4.48
CA THR A 46 -20.80 -1.86 4.54
C THR A 46 -19.57 -2.04 5.42
N ARG A 47 -18.39 -1.67 4.90
CA ARG A 47 -17.11 -1.80 5.59
C ARG A 47 -16.42 -0.45 5.71
N PHE A 48 -15.96 -0.14 6.92
CA PHE A 48 -15.15 1.04 7.24
C PHE A 48 -13.73 0.59 7.55
N GLN A 49 -12.75 1.25 6.94
CA GLN A 49 -11.34 0.92 7.13
C GLN A 49 -10.55 2.21 7.34
N PHE A 50 -9.61 2.17 8.28
CA PHE A 50 -8.69 3.26 8.56
C PHE A 50 -7.27 2.80 8.28
N ALA A 51 -6.44 3.71 7.77
CA ALA A 51 -5.05 3.45 7.44
C ALA A 51 -4.14 4.53 8.03
N LEU A 52 -3.00 4.10 8.55
CA LEU A 52 -1.86 4.95 8.87
C LEU A 52 -0.65 4.36 8.17
N VAL A 53 -0.03 5.14 7.28
CA VAL A 53 1.12 4.73 6.48
C VAL A 53 2.29 5.60 6.88
N TYR A 54 3.43 4.98 7.17
CA TYR A 54 4.71 5.65 7.42
C TYR A 54 5.72 5.21 6.36
N SER A 55 6.40 6.18 5.75
CA SER A 55 7.46 5.97 4.76
C SER A 55 8.80 6.25 5.41
N ILE A 56 9.77 5.35 5.23
CA ILE A 56 11.16 5.55 5.64
C ILE A 56 12.05 5.28 4.44
N ASP A 57 12.81 6.29 4.04
CA ASP A 57 13.83 6.14 3.00
C ASP A 57 15.14 5.68 3.67
N GLN A 58 15.50 4.41 3.50
CA GLN A 58 16.81 3.91 3.92
C GLN A 58 17.76 3.88 2.71
N LEU A 59 18.73 4.79 2.69
CA LEU A 59 19.85 4.75 1.76
C LEU A 59 20.91 3.79 2.29
N TRP A 60 20.84 2.51 1.91
CA TRP A 60 21.82 1.47 2.30
C TRP A 60 23.13 1.53 1.50
N ASN A 61 23.54 2.71 1.04
CA ASN A 61 24.79 2.85 0.31
C ASN A 61 25.39 4.26 0.48
N SER A 62 26.07 4.48 1.60
CA SER A 62 27.04 5.57 1.73
C SER A 62 28.48 5.06 1.93
N GLN A 63 28.74 3.77 1.62
CA GLN A 63 30.04 3.15 1.89
C GLN A 63 31.00 3.16 0.70
N PHE A 64 30.58 3.63 -0.48
CA PHE A 64 31.45 3.77 -1.65
C PHE A 64 31.10 5.06 -2.40
N ASP A 65 31.67 6.21 -2.00
CA ASP A 65 32.09 7.25 -2.95
C ASP A 65 32.57 8.51 -2.23
N ASP A 66 33.68 8.39 -1.49
CA ASP A 66 34.59 9.52 -1.40
C ASP A 66 35.68 9.28 -2.46
N ARG A 67 36.09 10.32 -3.20
CA ARG A 67 37.16 10.23 -4.20
C ARG A 67 38.43 9.51 -3.70
N GLU A 68 38.66 9.61 -2.40
CA GLU A 68 39.79 8.98 -1.70
C GLU A 68 39.66 7.45 -1.60
N SER A 69 38.45 6.87 -1.59
CA SER A 69 38.27 5.41 -1.55
C SER A 69 38.55 4.76 -2.91
N LEU A 70 38.19 5.43 -4.00
CA LEU A 70 38.53 5.02 -5.38
C LEU A 70 40.04 5.12 -5.62
N LEU A 71 40.71 6.16 -5.12
CA LEU A 71 42.17 6.32 -5.23
C LEU A 71 42.93 5.25 -4.43
N ASN A 72 42.43 4.87 -3.25
CA ASN A 72 43.03 3.82 -2.43
C ASN A 72 42.90 2.42 -3.07
N LEU A 73 41.85 2.18 -3.86
CA LEU A 73 41.69 0.95 -4.65
C LEU A 73 42.63 0.90 -5.87
N GLU A 74 42.94 2.04 -6.49
CA GLU A 74 43.90 2.10 -7.62
C GLU A 74 45.36 2.01 -7.15
N HIS A 75 45.65 2.49 -5.94
CA HIS A 75 47.02 2.54 -5.38
C HIS A 75 47.34 1.42 -4.36
N GLY A 76 46.41 0.49 -4.09
CA GLY A 76 46.69 -0.75 -3.36
C GLY A 76 47.02 -0.58 -1.87
N TYR A 77 46.57 0.48 -1.21
CA TYR A 77 46.71 0.61 0.25
C TYR A 77 45.61 -0.20 0.95
N ILE A 78 45.83 -1.51 1.06
CA ILE A 78 45.18 -2.38 2.04
C ILE A 78 46.21 -2.64 3.15
N PRO A 79 45.94 -2.29 4.42
CA PRO A 79 46.53 -3.01 5.54
C PRO A 79 45.88 -4.38 5.71
#